data_AF-A0A382KAJ7-F1
#
_entry.id   AF-A0A382KAJ7-F1
#
_cell.length_a   1.000
_cell.length_b   1.000
_cell.length_c   1.000
_cell.angle_alpha   90.00
_cell.angle_beta   90.00
_cell.angle_gamma   90.00
#
_symmetry.space_group_name_H-M   'P 1'
#
loop_
_entity.id
_entity.type
_entity.pdbx_description
1 polymer ?
#
loop_
_entity_poly.entity_id
_entity_poly.type
_entity_poly.pdbx_seq_one_letter_code
_entity_poly.pdbx_strand_id
1 'polypeptide(L)'
;MKFKLVCFLALLFAFSCSNDDSNDNNDSSDNSDNNNEEASSLIPMSIYERVYGTTSDIYIEGDWIFINTNGVPDHQSPYFINTQWEDAMYIAYDG
;
A
#
# COMPACT_ATOMS: atom_id res chain seq x y z
N MET A 1 35.31 -40.74 -21.34
CA MET A 1 33.96 -40.13 -21.20
C MET A 1 34.04 -38.78 -20.49
N LYS A 2 34.67 -37.76 -21.10
CA LYS A 2 34.78 -36.42 -20.48
C LYS A 2 34.60 -35.26 -21.46
N PHE A 3 34.39 -35.54 -22.76
CA PHE A 3 34.21 -34.53 -23.79
C PHE A 3 32.74 -34.26 -24.18
N LYS A 4 31.80 -35.09 -23.73
CA LYS A 4 30.35 -34.87 -23.98
C LYS A 4 29.67 -34.02 -22.89
N LEU A 5 30.34 -33.75 -21.77
CA LEU A 5 29.80 -32.94 -20.68
C LEU A 5 29.99 -31.42 -20.90
N VAL A 6 31.00 -31.02 -21.70
CA VAL A 6 31.34 -29.61 -21.91
C VAL A 6 30.39 -28.92 -22.90
N CYS A 7 29.76 -29.66 -23.81
CA CYS A 7 28.87 -29.07 -24.82
C CYS A 7 27.48 -28.68 -24.28
N PHE A 8 27.06 -29.17 -23.11
CA PHE A 8 25.72 -28.90 -22.58
C PHE A 8 25.63 -27.62 -21.73
N LEU A 9 26.77 -27.05 -21.31
CA LEU A 9 26.81 -25.86 -20.44
C LEU A 9 26.89 -24.53 -21.21
N ALA A 10 27.17 -24.57 -22.51
CA ALA A 10 27.28 -23.37 -23.34
C ALA A 10 25.92 -22.85 -23.87
N LEU A 11 24.82 -23.59 -23.67
CA LEU A 11 23.51 -23.26 -24.25
C LEU A 11 22.60 -22.42 -23.34
N LEU A 12 23.04 -22.05 -22.13
CA LEU A 12 22.19 -21.41 -21.11
C LEU A 12 22.40 -19.89 -20.92
N PHE A 13 23.21 -19.23 -21.74
CA PHE A 13 23.50 -17.79 -21.60
C PHE A 13 23.00 -16.90 -22.75
N ALA A 14 22.12 -17.38 -23.64
CA ALA A 14 21.68 -16.63 -24.82
C ALA A 14 20.26 -16.03 -24.75
N PHE A 15 19.60 -15.99 -23.59
CA PHE A 15 18.37 -15.21 -23.40
C PHE A 15 18.70 -13.87 -22.72
N SER A 16 19.12 -12.89 -23.54
CA SER A 16 19.06 -11.47 -23.16
C SER A 16 17.81 -10.88 -23.80
N CYS A 17 16.82 -10.49 -23.00
CA CYS A 17 15.70 -9.67 -23.47
C CYS A 17 16.25 -8.28 -23.79
N SER A 18 16.20 -7.87 -25.07
CA SER A 18 16.26 -6.44 -25.39
C SER A 18 14.91 -5.84 -25.02
N ASN A 19 14.91 -4.81 -24.17
CA ASN A 19 13.77 -3.90 -24.11
C ASN A 19 13.76 -3.13 -25.41
N ASP A 20 12.69 -3.28 -26.19
CA ASP A 20 12.39 -2.38 -27.30
C ASP A 20 11.75 -1.14 -26.70
N ASP A 21 12.49 -0.04 -26.67
CA ASP A 21 12.00 1.27 -26.25
C ASP A 21 11.15 1.82 -27.40
N SER A 22 9.88 1.41 -27.45
CA SER A 22 8.92 1.97 -28.40
C SER A 22 8.64 3.42 -28.02
N ASN A 23 9.42 4.30 -28.66
CA ASN A 23 9.18 5.73 -28.74
C ASN A 23 7.93 5.96 -29.60
N ASP A 24 6.76 5.77 -29.00
CA ASP A 24 5.48 6.05 -29.65
C ASP A 24 5.21 7.55 -29.58
N ASN A 25 5.83 8.28 -30.51
CA ASN A 25 5.42 9.64 -30.83
C ASN A 25 4.07 9.57 -31.56
N ASN A 26 2.99 9.59 -30.81
CA ASN A 26 1.71 10.00 -31.34
C ASN A 26 1.30 11.33 -30.69
N ASP A 27 1.75 12.39 -31.34
CA ASP A 27 1.16 13.71 -31.25
C ASP A 27 -0.29 13.63 -31.70
N SER A 28 -1.19 13.52 -30.73
CA SER A 28 -2.55 14.01 -30.88
C SER A 28 -2.83 14.88 -29.67
N SER A 29 -2.59 16.17 -29.86
CA SER A 29 -3.23 17.26 -29.14
C SER A 29 -4.70 16.93 -28.87
N ASP A 30 -5.00 16.50 -27.66
CA ASP A 30 -6.30 16.73 -27.04
C ASP A 30 -6.06 17.51 -25.75
N ASN A 31 -6.14 18.84 -25.89
CA ASN A 31 -6.27 19.74 -24.76
C ASN A 31 -7.69 19.56 -24.20
N SER A 32 -7.92 18.45 -23.51
CA SER A 32 -9.03 18.33 -22.59
C SER A 32 -8.60 18.99 -21.31
N ASP A 33 -8.95 20.27 -21.19
CA ASP A 33 -9.21 20.93 -19.93
C ASP A 33 -10.09 20.01 -19.08
N ASN A 34 -9.46 19.12 -18.32
CA ASN A 34 -10.11 18.41 -17.24
C ASN A 34 -10.24 19.39 -16.07
N ASN A 35 -10.99 20.48 -16.30
CA ASN A 35 -11.77 21.15 -15.26
C ASN A 35 -12.92 20.21 -14.89
N ASN A 36 -12.56 19.01 -14.47
CA ASN A 36 -13.46 18.20 -13.72
C ASN A 36 -13.15 18.50 -12.26
N GLU A 37 -13.73 19.60 -11.79
CA GLU A 37 -14.22 19.68 -10.42
C GLU A 37 -15.28 18.57 -10.23
N GLU A 38 -14.92 17.30 -10.47
CA GLU A 38 -15.53 16.23 -9.71
C GLU A 38 -15.07 16.59 -8.31
N ALA A 39 -16.00 17.06 -7.48
CA ALA A 39 -15.88 16.82 -6.08
C ALA A 39 -15.80 15.28 -5.94
N SER A 40 -14.61 14.72 -6.16
CA SER A 40 -14.23 13.42 -5.67
C SER A 40 -14.66 13.52 -4.22
N SER A 41 -15.71 12.77 -3.88
CA SER A 41 -16.35 12.89 -2.58
C SER A 41 -15.37 12.24 -1.60
N LEU A 42 -14.23 12.90 -1.38
CA LEU A 42 -13.26 12.53 -0.39
C LEU A 42 -14.06 12.55 0.89
N ILE A 43 -14.17 11.36 1.47
CA ILE A 43 -14.75 11.19 2.79
C ILE A 43 -14.02 12.20 3.69
N PRO A 44 -14.73 13.08 4.42
CA PRO A 44 -14.08 14.12 5.20
C PRO A 44 -13.06 13.52 6.18
N MET A 45 -11.90 14.17 6.33
CA MET A 45 -10.83 13.71 7.24
C MET A 45 -11.35 13.39 8.65
N SER A 46 -12.28 14.21 9.14
CA SER A 46 -12.95 14.03 10.44
C SER A 46 -13.62 12.66 10.65
N ILE A 47 -14.01 11.95 9.59
CA ILE A 47 -14.56 10.59 9.71
C ILE A 47 -13.46 9.59 10.05
N TYR A 48 -12.29 9.70 9.43
CA TYR A 48 -11.13 8.87 9.74
C TYR A 48 -10.58 9.20 11.13
N GLU A 49 -10.48 10.48 11.47
CA GLU A 49 -10.04 10.94 12.80
C GLU A 49 -10.95 10.42 13.92
N ARG A 50 -12.26 10.29 13.68
CA ARG A 50 -13.17 9.75 14.70
C ARG A 50 -12.90 8.28 15.04
N VAL A 51 -12.31 7.52 14.13
CA VAL A 51 -12.00 6.10 14.34
C VAL A 51 -10.53 5.89 14.72
N TYR A 52 -9.63 6.72 14.20
CA TYR A 52 -8.18 6.50 14.26
C TYR A 52 -7.36 7.68 14.82
N GLY A 53 -7.98 8.83 15.11
CA GLY A 53 -7.30 10.12 15.31
C GLY A 53 -6.52 10.29 16.60
N THR A 54 -6.51 9.30 17.49
CA THR A 54 -5.85 9.41 18.80
C THR A 54 -4.43 8.85 18.81
N THR A 55 -4.21 7.71 18.16
CA THR A 55 -2.90 7.03 18.13
C THR A 55 -2.35 6.81 16.73
N SER A 56 -3.12 7.16 15.70
CA SER A 56 -2.70 6.96 14.31
C SER A 56 -2.35 8.29 13.65
N ASP A 57 -1.28 8.28 12.85
CA ASP A 57 -1.00 9.36 11.92
C ASP A 57 -1.85 9.15 10.66
N ILE A 58 -2.64 10.16 10.30
CA ILE A 58 -3.56 10.11 9.15
C ILE A 58 -3.18 11.18 8.15
N TYR A 59 -3.00 10.80 6.89
CA TYR A 59 -2.71 11.74 5.80
C TYR A 59 -3.22 11.22 4.45
N ILE A 60 -3.38 12.15 3.50
CA ILE A 60 -3.78 11.86 2.12
C ILE A 60 -2.56 12.05 1.22
N GLU A 61 -2.33 11.08 0.34
CA GLU A 61 -1.31 11.18 -0.70
C GLU A 61 -1.92 10.69 -2.03
N GLY A 62 -2.08 11.60 -2.99
CA GLY A 62 -2.81 11.35 -4.23
C GLY A 62 -4.25 10.94 -3.96
N ASP A 63 -4.65 9.80 -4.53
CA ASP A 63 -6.00 9.21 -4.39
C ASP A 63 -6.14 8.29 -3.16
N TRP A 64 -5.12 8.22 -2.30
CA TRP A 64 -5.08 7.28 -1.17
C TRP A 64 -5.10 7.98 0.18
N ILE A 65 -5.75 7.34 1.14
CA ILE A 65 -5.65 7.68 2.56
C ILE A 65 -4.73 6.69 3.27
N PHE A 66 -3.76 7.21 4.01
CA PHE A 66 -2.83 6.45 4.82
C PHE A 66 -3.19 6.61 6.29
N ILE A 67 -3.22 5.48 6.99
CA ILE A 67 -3.51 5.42 8.43
C ILE A 67 -2.39 4.58 9.05
N ASN A 68 -1.41 5.26 9.64
CA ASN A 68 -0.26 4.62 10.27
C ASN A 68 -0.54 4.42 11.76
N THR A 69 -0.65 3.16 12.18
CA THR A 69 -0.86 2.80 13.59
C THR A 69 0.45 2.30 14.20
N ASN A 70 0.62 2.48 15.52
CA ASN A 70 1.72 1.91 16.28
C ASN A 70 1.49 0.43 16.68
N GLY A 71 0.46 -0.21 16.12
CA GLY A 71 0.11 -1.61 16.36
C GLY A 71 -0.79 -1.87 17.58
N VAL A 72 -1.18 -0.85 18.36
CA VAL A 72 -2.12 -0.99 19.47
C VAL A 72 -3.37 -0.14 19.21
N PRO A 73 -4.57 -0.73 19.15
CA PRO A 73 -5.80 0.02 18.96
C PRO A 73 -6.03 1.03 20.09
N ASP A 74 -6.53 2.22 19.76
CA ASP A 74 -6.90 3.23 20.76
C ASP A 74 -8.31 3.02 21.34
N HIS A 75 -8.58 1.81 21.82
CA HIS A 75 -9.80 1.55 22.57
C HIS A 75 -9.57 0.42 23.55
N GLN A 76 -10.22 0.51 24.71
CA GLN A 76 -10.17 -0.57 25.70
C GLN A 76 -10.96 -1.79 25.20
N SER A 77 -10.49 -3.00 25.52
CA SER A 77 -11.09 -4.24 25.01
C SER A 77 -10.84 -5.45 25.93
N PRO A 78 -11.74 -6.44 25.96
CA PRO A 78 -11.52 -7.71 26.66
C PRO A 78 -10.34 -8.51 26.12
N TYR A 79 -9.93 -8.26 24.87
CA TYR A 79 -8.86 -9.00 24.21
C TYR A 79 -7.44 -8.60 24.67
N PHE A 80 -7.31 -7.61 25.55
CA PHE A 80 -6.02 -7.25 26.15
C PHE A 80 -5.60 -8.14 27.32
N ILE A 81 -6.42 -9.12 27.73
CA ILE A 81 -6.09 -10.08 28.78
C ILE A 81 -4.82 -10.89 28.43
N ASN A 82 -3.92 -11.05 29.40
CA ASN A 82 -2.60 -11.67 29.25
C ASN A 82 -1.68 -11.00 28.21
N THR A 83 -1.86 -9.70 27.95
CA THR A 83 -0.97 -8.92 27.08
C THR A 83 -0.18 -7.89 27.90
N GLN A 84 0.89 -7.34 27.32
CA GLN A 84 1.67 -6.26 27.96
C GLN A 84 0.86 -4.96 28.18
N TRP A 85 -0.33 -4.85 27.59
CA TRP A 85 -1.21 -3.68 27.67
C TRP A 85 -2.41 -3.89 28.60
N GLU A 86 -2.51 -5.05 29.27
CA GLU A 86 -3.66 -5.43 30.11
C GLU A 86 -4.00 -4.34 31.13
N ASP A 87 -3.01 -3.84 31.88
CA ASP A 87 -3.23 -2.85 32.95
C ASP A 87 -3.87 -1.53 32.47
N ALA A 88 -3.64 -1.14 31.22
CA ALA A 88 -4.13 0.12 30.67
C ALA A 88 -5.38 -0.06 29.78
N MET A 89 -5.45 -1.16 29.04
CA MET A 89 -6.38 -1.32 27.92
C MET A 89 -7.44 -2.39 28.16
N TYR A 90 -7.33 -3.21 29.21
CA TYR A 90 -8.35 -4.21 29.50
C TYR A 90 -9.62 -3.57 30.08
N ILE A 91 -10.76 -3.93 29.50
CA ILE A 91 -12.09 -3.74 30.09
C ILE A 91 -12.89 -5.03 29.90
N ALA A 92 -13.68 -5.40 30.89
CA ALA A 92 -14.55 -6.58 30.79
C ALA A 92 -15.62 -6.37 29.70
N TYR A 93 -16.01 -7.45 29.02
CA TYR A 93 -17.09 -7.41 28.03
C TYR A 93 -18.43 -7.09 28.71
N ASP A 94 -19.15 -6.08 28.22
CA ASP A 94 -20.39 -5.56 28.81
C ASP A 94 -21.68 -5.94 28.05
N GLY A 95 -21.56 -6.46 26.82
CA GLY A 95 -22.69 -6.97 26.02
C GLY A 95 -22.96 -6.15 24.77
#